data_AF-A0A955FP43-F1
#
_entry.id   AF-A0A955FP43-F1
#
_cell.length_a   1.000
_cell.length_b   1.000
_cell.length_c   1.000
_cell.angle_alpha   90.00
_cell.angle_beta   90.00
_cell.angle_gamma   90.00
#
_symmetry.space_group_name_H-M   'P 1'
#
loop_
_entity.id
_entity.type
_entity.pdbx_description
1 polymer ?
#
loop_
_entity_poly.entity_id
_entity_poly.type
_entity_poly.pdbx_seq_one_letter_code
_entity_poly.pdbx_strand_id
1 'polypeptide(L)'
;MIRDDVISYREMCDIENVQTLQRGMNFRLNPNYSVVLMSQRSNAPYTDRIHDDGITVEYEGHDVSKKSYTHNPKFENQVATLPSGKPTQNGLFIKAVEKFKNGSSKPELVKIYEKILPGVWSLKGVFELIDYKQVFDNGRNVYRYILKLSKNQSINKDLDNQDIEHTRVIPSKVKQEVWKRDNGQCVLCGSSENLHFDHDLPFSKGGTSLTSKNIRLLCMKHNLAKSGKIE
;
A
#
# COMPACT_ATOMS: atom_id res chain seq x y z
N MET A 1 0.33 -4.16 -13.67
CA MET A 1 -0.46 -4.42 -12.44
C MET A 1 -1.56 -3.38 -12.33
N ILE A 2 -2.74 -3.79 -11.90
CA ILE A 2 -3.89 -2.91 -11.66
C ILE A 2 -4.01 -2.71 -10.14
N ARG A 3 -4.64 -1.61 -9.74
CA ARG A 3 -4.95 -1.38 -8.33
C ARG A 3 -5.91 -2.46 -7.83
N ASP A 4 -5.69 -2.87 -6.59
CA ASP A 4 -6.41 -3.94 -5.90
C ASP A 4 -6.18 -5.36 -6.47
N ASP A 5 -5.18 -5.53 -7.34
CA ASP A 5 -4.59 -6.84 -7.66
C ASP A 5 -4.21 -7.57 -6.36
N VAL A 6 -4.51 -8.86 -6.30
CA VAL A 6 -4.03 -9.77 -5.26
C VAL A 6 -2.75 -10.42 -5.75
N ILE A 7 -1.70 -10.32 -4.94
CA ILE A 7 -0.41 -10.92 -5.23
C ILE A 7 0.10 -11.67 -4.01
N SER A 8 0.79 -12.77 -4.25
CA SER A 8 1.60 -13.45 -3.25
C SER A 8 2.82 -12.63 -2.86
N TYR A 9 3.42 -12.94 -1.71
CA TYR A 9 4.69 -12.35 -1.30
C TYR A 9 5.80 -12.55 -2.34
N ARG A 10 5.83 -13.71 -3.02
CA ARG A 10 6.85 -14.01 -4.03
C ARG A 10 6.68 -13.13 -5.26
N GLU A 11 5.47 -13.07 -5.80
CA GLU A 11 5.15 -12.20 -6.95
C GLU A 11 5.47 -10.74 -6.63
N MET A 12 5.14 -10.26 -5.43
CA MET A 12 5.51 -8.90 -5.00
C MET A 12 7.02 -8.65 -5.05
N CYS A 13 7.84 -9.63 -4.62
CA CYS A 13 9.29 -9.52 -4.70
C CYS A 13 9.78 -9.52 -6.16
N ASP A 14 9.18 -10.36 -7.01
CA ASP A 14 9.50 -10.44 -8.44
C ASP A 14 9.15 -9.13 -9.18
N ILE A 15 7.98 -8.55 -8.90
CA ILE A 15 7.54 -7.25 -9.44
C ILE A 15 8.53 -6.13 -9.07
N GLU A 16 9.02 -6.14 -7.83
CA GLU A 16 9.98 -5.14 -7.35
C GLU A 16 11.44 -5.50 -7.70
N ASN A 17 11.65 -6.58 -8.45
CA ASN A 17 12.96 -7.09 -8.87
C ASN A 17 13.95 -7.27 -7.70
N VAL A 18 13.47 -7.86 -6.61
CA VAL A 18 14.27 -8.13 -5.40
C VAL A 18 14.07 -9.56 -4.93
N GLN A 19 15.07 -10.10 -4.26
CA GLN A 19 14.94 -11.46 -3.68
C GLN A 19 13.99 -11.49 -2.50
N THR A 20 14.05 -10.46 -1.63
CA THR A 20 13.21 -10.36 -0.44
C THR A 20 12.88 -8.91 -0.11
N LEU A 21 11.68 -8.70 0.43
CA LEU A 21 11.26 -7.45 1.07
C LEU A 21 11.12 -7.68 2.57
N GLN A 22 12.15 -7.33 3.33
CA GLN A 22 12.21 -7.53 4.79
C GLN A 22 11.77 -6.31 5.59
N ARG A 23 11.85 -5.11 4.99
CA ARG A 23 11.57 -3.84 5.65
C ARG A 23 10.20 -3.31 5.23
N GLY A 24 9.51 -2.65 6.16
CA GLY A 24 8.21 -2.02 5.89
C GLY A 24 8.30 -0.85 4.92
N MET A 25 9.43 -0.12 4.87
CA MET A 25 9.64 0.98 3.94
C MET A 25 11.00 0.88 3.26
N ASN A 26 11.01 1.19 1.96
CA ASN A 26 12.16 1.06 1.08
C ASN A 26 12.22 2.28 0.13
N PHE A 27 13.05 3.24 0.48
CA PHE A 27 13.27 4.47 -0.29
C PHE A 27 14.01 4.15 -1.57
N ARG A 28 13.40 4.47 -2.71
CA ARG A 28 13.94 4.25 -4.06
C ARG A 28 14.53 2.87 -4.25
N LEU A 29 13.79 1.85 -3.80
CA LEU A 29 14.06 0.46 -4.17
C LEU A 29 14.10 0.32 -5.71
N ASN A 30 13.25 1.10 -6.38
CA ASN A 30 13.31 1.41 -7.79
C ASN A 30 13.82 2.85 -7.99
N PRO A 31 14.58 3.17 -9.06
CA PRO A 31 15.04 4.54 -9.33
C PRO A 31 13.93 5.59 -9.40
N ASN A 32 12.72 5.19 -9.80
CA ASN A 32 11.60 6.08 -10.07
C ASN A 32 10.61 6.22 -8.90
N TYR A 33 10.64 5.31 -7.92
CA TYR A 33 9.68 5.29 -6.82
C TYR A 33 10.18 4.52 -5.61
N SER A 34 9.63 4.86 -4.47
CA SER A 34 9.80 4.16 -3.20
C SER A 34 8.69 3.12 -2.98
N VAL A 35 8.93 2.14 -2.10
CA VAL A 35 7.96 1.07 -1.79
C VAL A 35 7.67 1.04 -0.30
N VAL A 36 6.39 0.92 0.05
CA VAL A 36 5.91 0.74 1.42
C VAL A 36 5.00 -0.49 1.52
N LEU A 37 5.22 -1.27 2.57
CA LEU A 37 4.44 -2.42 2.96
C LEU A 37 3.55 -2.06 4.16
N MET A 38 2.29 -1.76 3.88
CA MET A 38 1.28 -1.37 4.85
C MET A 38 0.61 -2.59 5.49
N SER A 39 0.24 -2.47 6.77
CA SER A 39 -0.67 -3.44 7.40
C SER A 39 -1.61 -2.78 8.40
N GLN A 40 -2.93 -2.93 8.18
CA GLN A 40 -3.98 -2.46 9.10
C GLN A 40 -4.57 -3.59 9.96
N ARG A 41 -3.83 -4.68 10.14
CA ARG A 41 -4.29 -5.79 11.00
C ARG A 41 -4.23 -5.35 12.46
N SER A 42 -5.13 -5.86 13.30
CA SER A 42 -5.16 -5.54 14.74
C SER A 42 -3.84 -5.85 15.47
N ASN A 43 -3.07 -6.82 14.94
CA ASN A 43 -1.75 -7.20 15.47
C ASN A 43 -0.60 -6.71 14.58
N ALA A 44 -0.84 -5.75 13.68
CA ALA A 44 0.22 -5.16 12.88
C ALA A 44 1.17 -4.38 13.80
N PRO A 45 2.49 -4.39 13.52
CA PRO A 45 3.45 -3.65 14.32
C PRO A 45 3.31 -2.12 14.18
N TYR A 46 2.52 -1.63 13.22
CA TYR A 46 2.39 -0.22 12.89
C TYR A 46 0.92 0.18 12.82
N THR A 47 0.60 1.39 13.26
CA THR A 47 -0.77 1.92 13.24
C THR A 47 -1.05 2.68 11.94
N ASP A 48 -0.98 1.98 10.80
CA ASP A 48 -1.27 2.59 9.50
C ASP A 48 -2.78 2.89 9.38
N ARG A 49 -3.14 4.03 8.79
CA ARG A 49 -4.54 4.46 8.64
C ARG A 49 -4.83 4.95 7.23
N ILE A 50 -6.06 4.73 6.79
CA ILE A 50 -6.64 5.42 5.64
C ILE A 50 -7.61 6.45 6.21
N HIS A 51 -7.50 7.70 5.77
CA HIS A 51 -8.44 8.76 6.17
C HIS A 51 -9.82 8.53 5.55
N ASP A 52 -10.85 9.21 6.08
CA ASP A 52 -12.24 9.07 5.63
C ASP A 52 -12.46 9.44 4.15
N ASP A 53 -11.55 10.22 3.56
CA ASP A 53 -11.53 10.53 2.13
C ASP A 53 -11.25 9.30 1.25
N GLY A 54 -10.74 8.21 1.84
CA GLY A 54 -10.41 6.96 1.16
C GLY A 54 -9.24 7.08 0.17
N ILE A 55 -8.47 8.17 0.19
CA ILE A 55 -7.37 8.43 -0.75
C ILE A 55 -6.10 8.94 -0.06
N THR A 56 -6.17 9.28 1.22
CA THR A 56 -5.03 9.69 2.04
C THR A 56 -4.66 8.56 2.99
N VAL A 57 -3.38 8.21 3.01
CA VAL A 57 -2.78 7.20 3.89
C VAL A 57 -1.86 7.89 4.89
N GLU A 58 -2.02 7.56 6.17
CA GLU A 58 -1.05 7.88 7.23
C GLU A 58 -0.27 6.60 7.57
N TYR A 59 1.04 6.62 7.32
CA TYR A 59 1.93 5.45 7.44
C TYR A 59 2.97 5.67 8.56
N GLU A 60 3.17 4.68 9.43
CA GLU A 60 4.20 4.77 10.48
C GLU A 60 5.60 4.55 9.91
N GLY A 61 6.57 5.37 10.33
CA GLY A 61 7.96 5.20 9.97
C GLY A 61 8.57 3.89 10.46
N HIS A 62 9.81 3.63 10.06
CA HIS A 62 10.54 2.42 10.43
C HIS A 62 11.17 2.54 11.81
N ASP A 63 11.09 1.46 12.58
CA ASP A 63 11.84 1.28 13.83
C ASP A 63 13.35 1.22 13.62
N VAL A 64 14.08 1.45 14.72
CA VAL A 64 15.53 1.18 14.77
C VAL A 64 15.81 -0.31 14.54
N SER A 65 16.96 -0.61 13.95
CA SER A 65 17.38 -2.01 13.75
C SER A 65 17.50 -2.74 15.08
N LYS A 66 17.12 -4.02 15.10
CA LYS A 66 17.28 -4.88 16.27
C LYS A 66 18.78 -5.11 16.56
N LYS A 67 19.25 -4.68 17.73
CA LYS A 67 20.68 -4.74 18.14
C LYS A 67 21.06 -6.08 18.79
N SER A 68 20.11 -6.75 19.45
CA SER A 68 20.29 -8.02 20.14
C SER A 68 18.96 -8.78 20.25
N TYR A 69 18.97 -10.04 20.67
CA TYR A 69 17.75 -10.85 20.86
C TYR A 69 16.75 -10.21 21.84
N THR A 70 17.24 -9.65 22.95
CA THR A 70 16.46 -9.03 24.03
C THR A 70 16.07 -7.59 23.73
N HIS A 71 16.71 -6.93 22.77
CA HIS A 71 16.36 -5.58 22.37
C HIS A 71 15.05 -5.57 21.59
N ASN A 72 14.09 -4.78 22.09
CA ASN A 72 12.83 -4.51 21.42
C ASN A 72 12.85 -3.08 20.84
N PRO A 73 12.94 -2.94 19.50
CA PRO A 73 12.92 -1.62 18.85
C PRO A 73 11.69 -0.77 19.19
N LYS A 74 10.57 -1.37 19.61
CA LYS A 74 9.34 -0.66 19.97
C LYS A 74 9.43 0.14 21.28
N PHE A 75 10.54 0.07 22.00
CA PHE A 75 10.80 0.93 23.16
C PHE A 75 11.77 2.08 22.87
N GLU A 76 12.27 2.19 21.64
CA GLU A 76 13.17 3.28 21.24
C GLU A 76 12.48 4.27 20.29
N ASN A 77 12.84 5.55 20.39
CA ASN A 77 12.41 6.56 19.43
C ASN A 77 12.91 6.22 18.03
N GLN A 78 12.08 6.48 17.02
CA GLN A 78 12.52 6.44 15.63
C GLN A 78 13.49 7.59 15.35
N VAL A 79 14.51 7.31 14.53
CA VAL A 79 15.57 8.27 14.21
C VAL A 79 15.68 8.49 12.71
N ALA A 80 15.99 9.73 12.31
CA ALA A 80 16.25 10.09 10.92
C ALA A 80 17.70 9.78 10.47
N THR A 81 18.63 9.71 11.42
CA THR A 81 20.05 9.44 11.16
C THR A 81 20.58 8.38 12.11
N LEU A 82 21.51 7.57 11.63
CA LEU A 82 22.29 6.66 12.45
C LEU A 82 23.36 7.45 13.23
N PRO A 83 23.93 6.91 14.32
CA PRO A 83 25.05 7.54 15.02
C PRO A 83 26.25 7.85 14.12
N SER A 84 26.42 7.10 13.03
CA SER A 84 27.44 7.36 11.99
C SER A 84 27.16 8.54 11.07
N GLY A 85 26.02 9.23 11.25
CA GLY A 85 25.56 10.32 10.39
C GLY A 85 24.86 9.87 9.09
N LYS A 86 24.89 8.57 8.76
CA LYS A 86 24.17 8.05 7.59
C LYS A 86 22.65 8.16 7.79
N PRO A 87 21.88 8.60 6.78
CA PRO A 87 20.42 8.69 6.91
C PRO A 87 19.79 7.30 7.03
N THR A 88 18.76 7.18 7.87
CA THR A 88 17.88 6.01 7.90
C THR A 88 16.86 6.09 6.77
N GLN A 89 16.03 5.05 6.63
CA GLN A 89 14.86 5.13 5.74
C GLN A 89 13.96 6.31 6.10
N ASN A 90 13.74 6.56 7.39
CA ASN A 90 12.97 7.72 7.82
C ASN A 90 13.64 9.03 7.36
N GLY A 91 14.96 9.15 7.53
CA GLY A 91 15.70 10.35 7.10
C GLY A 91 15.64 10.58 5.59
N LEU A 92 15.65 9.51 4.78
CA LEU A 92 15.51 9.63 3.33
C LEU A 92 14.11 10.11 2.92
N PHE A 93 13.05 9.55 3.51
CA PHE A 93 11.67 9.99 3.27
C PHE A 93 11.44 11.44 3.75
N ILE A 94 11.95 11.79 4.94
CA ILE A 94 11.89 13.17 5.47
C ILE A 94 12.57 14.14 4.49
N LYS A 95 13.78 13.83 4.04
CA LYS A 95 14.51 14.66 3.08
C LYS A 95 13.73 14.85 1.78
N ALA A 96 13.01 13.83 1.31
CA ALA A 96 12.17 13.94 0.13
C ALA A 96 10.97 14.87 0.35
N VAL A 97 10.29 14.78 1.51
CA VAL A 97 9.21 15.71 1.89
C VAL A 97 9.72 17.15 1.97
N GLU A 98 10.86 17.39 2.63
CA GLU A 98 11.41 18.74 2.77
C GLU A 98 11.73 19.38 1.42
N LYS A 99 12.30 18.61 0.49
CA LYS A 99 12.55 19.07 -0.88
C LYS A 99 11.27 19.35 -1.66
N PHE A 100 10.19 18.62 -1.38
CA PHE A 100 8.90 18.91 -1.99
C PHE A 100 8.29 20.19 -1.41
N LYS A 101 8.25 20.32 -0.08
CA LYS A 101 7.69 21.49 0.62
C LYS A 101 8.39 22.80 0.26
N ASN A 102 9.70 22.76 0.04
CA ASN A 102 10.48 23.94 -0.34
C ASN A 102 10.51 24.19 -1.87
N GLY A 103 9.79 23.40 -2.67
CA GLY A 103 9.71 23.55 -4.12
C GLY A 103 10.93 23.06 -4.91
N SER A 104 11.91 22.42 -4.28
CA SER A 104 13.13 21.92 -4.95
C SER A 104 12.90 20.63 -5.75
N SER A 105 11.82 19.88 -5.47
CA SER A 105 11.46 18.68 -6.22
C SER A 105 9.95 18.45 -6.25
N LYS A 106 9.52 17.60 -7.19
CA LYS A 106 8.20 16.96 -7.13
C LYS A 106 8.09 16.05 -5.90
N PRO A 107 6.87 15.70 -5.44
CA PRO A 107 6.71 14.75 -4.35
C PRO A 107 7.28 13.38 -4.75
N GLU A 108 7.84 12.66 -3.78
CA GLU A 108 8.32 11.30 -4.00
C GLU A 108 7.13 10.37 -4.24
N LEU A 109 7.20 9.56 -5.30
CA LEU A 109 6.19 8.58 -5.62
C LEU A 109 6.43 7.31 -4.82
N VAL A 110 5.38 6.80 -4.18
CA VAL A 110 5.43 5.65 -3.28
C VAL A 110 4.40 4.63 -3.73
N LYS A 111 4.86 3.44 -4.12
CA LYS A 111 3.99 2.30 -4.36
C LYS A 111 3.67 1.62 -3.03
N ILE A 112 2.37 1.44 -2.75
CA ILE A 112 1.91 0.86 -1.49
C ILE A 112 1.36 -0.54 -1.73
N TYR A 113 1.91 -1.52 -1.02
CA TYR A 113 1.35 -2.86 -0.91
C TYR A 113 0.71 -3.04 0.45
N GLU A 114 -0.51 -3.56 0.48
CA GLU A 114 -1.29 -3.78 1.68
C GLU A 114 -1.36 -5.26 2.01
N LYS A 115 -0.98 -5.61 3.24
CA LYS A 115 -1.09 -6.98 3.72
C LYS A 115 -2.54 -7.32 4.05
N ILE A 116 -3.12 -8.28 3.31
CA ILE A 116 -4.48 -8.77 3.55
C ILE A 116 -4.44 -9.92 4.57
N LEU A 117 -3.60 -10.93 4.30
CA LEU A 117 -3.40 -12.13 5.13
C LEU A 117 -1.92 -12.55 5.13
N PRO A 118 -1.49 -13.53 5.96
CA PRO A 118 -0.17 -14.12 5.80
C PRO A 118 0.05 -14.60 4.35
N GLY A 119 1.10 -14.10 3.70
CA GLY A 119 1.43 -14.44 2.31
C GLY A 119 0.61 -13.73 1.23
N VAL A 120 -0.52 -13.10 1.58
CA VAL A 120 -1.44 -12.46 0.62
C VAL A 120 -1.38 -10.94 0.76
N TRP A 121 -1.03 -10.30 -0.34
CA TRP A 121 -0.87 -8.85 -0.46
C TRP A 121 -1.79 -8.30 -1.54
N SER A 122 -2.07 -7.00 -1.48
CA SER A 122 -2.80 -6.31 -2.52
C SER A 122 -2.15 -4.98 -2.86
N LEU A 123 -2.04 -4.65 -4.15
CA LEU A 123 -1.50 -3.36 -4.59
C LEU A 123 -2.53 -2.25 -4.31
N LYS A 124 -2.23 -1.33 -3.39
CA LYS A 124 -3.10 -0.16 -3.14
C LYS A 124 -3.00 0.91 -4.22
N GLY A 125 -1.88 0.95 -4.94
CA GLY A 125 -1.59 1.92 -5.99
C GLY A 125 -0.35 2.77 -5.68
N VAL A 126 -0.19 3.83 -6.47
CA VAL A 126 0.90 4.80 -6.36
C VAL A 126 0.39 6.06 -5.67
N PHE A 127 1.13 6.53 -4.67
CA PHE A 127 0.81 7.69 -3.85
C PHE A 127 1.94 8.71 -3.91
N GLU A 128 1.61 9.97 -3.71
CA GLU A 128 2.54 11.08 -3.54
C GLU A 128 2.82 11.27 -2.04
N LEU A 129 4.09 11.26 -1.65
CA LEU A 129 4.51 11.57 -0.29
C LEU A 129 4.51 13.10 -0.10
N ILE A 130 3.52 13.60 0.64
CA ILE A 130 3.25 15.05 0.72
C ILE A 130 3.67 15.68 2.05
N ASP A 131 3.66 14.91 3.14
CA ASP A 131 3.96 15.42 4.47
C ASP A 131 4.51 14.34 5.41
N TYR A 132 5.05 14.76 6.56
CA TYR A 132 5.28 13.93 7.72
C TYR A 132 5.10 14.75 9.01
N LYS A 133 4.81 14.04 10.10
CA LYS A 133 4.82 14.58 11.47
C LYS A 133 5.56 13.62 12.39
N GLN A 134 6.11 14.14 13.47
CA GLN A 134 6.58 13.33 14.58
C GLN A 134 5.53 13.37 15.69
N VAL A 135 5.16 12.21 16.22
CA VAL A 135 4.17 12.09 17.29
C VAL A 135 4.73 11.22 18.41
N PHE A 136 4.35 11.54 19.64
CA PHE A 136 4.61 10.68 20.79
C PHE A 136 3.48 9.65 20.92
N ASP A 137 3.81 8.38 20.74
CA ASP A 137 2.86 7.27 20.70
C ASP A 137 3.45 6.05 21.43
N ASN A 138 2.66 5.44 22.31
CA ASN A 138 3.07 4.29 23.14
C ASN A 138 4.45 4.46 23.83
N GLY A 139 4.74 5.66 24.35
CA GLY A 139 5.96 5.92 25.11
C GLY A 139 7.20 6.27 24.27
N ARG A 140 7.07 6.42 22.94
CA ARG A 140 8.17 6.77 22.05
C ARG A 140 7.75 7.73 20.93
N ASN A 141 8.71 8.47 20.40
CA ASN A 141 8.53 9.30 19.22
C ASN A 141 8.58 8.43 17.95
N VAL A 142 7.55 8.56 17.12
CA VAL A 142 7.43 7.90 15.81
C VAL A 142 7.16 8.92 14.73
N TYR A 143 7.60 8.63 13.51
CA TYR A 143 7.23 9.39 12.33
C TYR A 143 5.90 8.86 11.76
N ARG A 144 5.04 9.77 11.34
CA ARG A 144 3.83 9.50 10.57
C ARG A 144 3.95 10.21 9.23
N TYR A 145 3.98 9.46 8.15
CA TYR A 145 4.06 9.99 6.78
C TYR A 145 2.66 10.11 6.19
N ILE A 146 2.38 11.22 5.54
CA ILE A 146 1.09 11.47 4.88
C ILE A 146 1.30 11.29 3.38
N LEU A 147 0.55 10.35 2.82
CA LEU A 147 0.61 10.00 1.40
C LEU A 147 -0.77 10.19 0.77
N LYS A 148 -0.84 10.81 -0.39
CA LYS A 148 -2.08 11.04 -1.12
C LYS A 148 -2.07 10.29 -2.43
N LEU A 149 -3.17 9.63 -2.80
CA LEU A 149 -3.24 8.86 -4.04
C LEU A 149 -2.86 9.73 -5.25
N SER A 150 -1.89 9.27 -6.04
CA SER A 150 -1.43 9.98 -7.23
C SER A 150 -2.50 9.96 -8.31
N LYS A 151 -2.72 11.10 -8.97
CA LYS A 151 -3.55 11.15 -10.19
C LYS A 151 -2.92 10.34 -11.32
N ASN A 152 -1.59 10.25 -11.33
CA ASN A 152 -0.85 9.51 -12.34
C ASN A 152 -0.38 8.16 -11.78
N GLN A 153 -1.06 7.09 -12.19
CA GLN A 153 -0.70 5.70 -11.86
C GLN A 153 0.27 5.08 -12.89
N SER A 154 0.87 5.87 -13.79
CA SER A 154 1.64 5.39 -14.94
C SER A 154 2.88 4.54 -14.60
N ILE A 155 3.35 4.55 -13.34
CA ILE A 155 4.42 3.66 -12.89
C ILE A 155 4.00 2.18 -12.96
N ASN A 156 2.70 1.89 -12.99
CA ASN A 156 2.18 0.53 -13.09
C ASN A 156 1.99 0.02 -14.53
N LYS A 157 2.39 0.81 -15.55
CA LYS A 157 2.17 0.51 -16.98
C LYS A 157 3.12 -0.56 -17.51
N ASP A 158 2.76 -1.81 -17.25
CA ASP A 158 3.07 -2.91 -18.17
C ASP A 158 1.82 -3.57 -18.76
N LEU A 159 0.59 -3.17 -18.39
CA LEU A 159 -0.63 -3.63 -19.07
C LEU A 159 -1.70 -2.53 -19.07
N ASP A 160 -1.92 -1.98 -20.27
CA ASP A 160 -3.10 -1.33 -20.87
C ASP A 160 -3.92 -0.24 -20.14
N ASN A 161 -4.40 0.70 -20.98
CA ASN A 161 -5.33 1.78 -20.64
C ASN A 161 -6.70 1.21 -20.24
N GLN A 162 -6.98 1.10 -18.94
CA GLN A 162 -8.35 1.08 -18.44
C GLN A 162 -8.51 2.14 -17.36
N ASP A 163 -9.53 2.97 -17.53
CA ASP A 163 -9.77 4.21 -16.82
C ASP A 163 -9.73 4.05 -15.29
N ILE A 164 -8.90 4.90 -14.67
CA ILE A 164 -8.79 5.04 -13.23
C ILE A 164 -10.02 5.82 -12.74
N GLU A 165 -11.20 5.21 -12.77
CA GLU A 165 -12.42 5.76 -12.19
C GLU A 165 -12.96 4.95 -10.99
N HIS A 166 -12.05 4.29 -10.27
CA HIS A 166 -12.28 3.85 -8.90
C HIS A 166 -11.48 4.72 -7.94
N THR A 167 -11.86 5.99 -7.80
CA THR A 167 -11.10 6.98 -7.03
C THR A 167 -10.92 6.58 -5.55
N ARG A 168 -11.80 5.76 -4.95
CA ARG A 168 -11.72 5.38 -3.53
C ARG A 168 -11.10 4.00 -3.28
N VAL A 169 -10.27 3.92 -2.23
CA VAL A 169 -9.60 2.69 -1.79
C VAL A 169 -10.59 1.73 -1.12
N ILE A 170 -10.56 0.45 -1.49
CA ILE A 170 -11.30 -0.59 -0.75
C ILE A 170 -10.67 -0.77 0.65
N PRO A 171 -11.41 -0.61 1.76
CA PRO A 171 -10.91 -0.78 3.12
C PRO A 171 -10.39 -2.20 3.38
N SER A 172 -9.38 -2.33 4.25
CA SER A 172 -8.76 -3.61 4.60
C SER A 172 -9.76 -4.64 5.12
N LYS A 173 -10.70 -4.20 5.98
CA LYS A 173 -11.72 -5.07 6.56
C LYS A 173 -12.62 -5.67 5.48
N VAL A 174 -13.01 -4.86 4.50
CA VAL A 174 -13.82 -5.30 3.36
C VAL A 174 -13.06 -6.32 2.53
N LYS A 175 -11.78 -6.06 2.20
CA LYS A 175 -10.95 -7.04 1.47
C LYS A 175 -10.81 -8.37 2.21
N GLN A 176 -10.61 -8.34 3.53
CA GLN A 176 -10.52 -9.56 4.34
C GLN A 176 -11.84 -10.32 4.39
N GLU A 177 -12.97 -9.62 4.51
CA GLU A 177 -14.31 -10.23 4.46
C GLU A 177 -14.58 -10.89 3.11
N VAL A 178 -14.31 -10.18 2.01
CA VAL A 178 -14.47 -10.69 0.64
C VAL A 178 -13.57 -11.90 0.40
N TRP A 179 -12.30 -11.83 0.80
CA TRP A 179 -11.38 -12.97 0.66
C TRP A 179 -11.90 -14.22 1.37
N LYS A 180 -12.39 -14.06 2.60
CA LYS A 180 -12.95 -15.18 3.38
C LYS A 180 -14.24 -15.71 2.77
N ARG A 181 -15.12 -14.83 2.29
CA ARG A 181 -16.40 -15.19 1.67
C ARG A 181 -16.19 -15.95 0.37
N ASP A 182 -15.24 -15.49 -0.46
CA ASP A 182 -14.97 -16.01 -1.80
C ASP A 182 -13.90 -17.11 -1.78
N ASN A 183 -13.47 -17.56 -0.61
CA ASN A 183 -12.45 -18.60 -0.40
C ASN A 183 -11.12 -18.35 -1.14
N GLY A 184 -10.75 -17.09 -1.38
CA GLY A 184 -9.58 -16.76 -2.18
C GLY A 184 -9.66 -17.30 -3.62
N GLN A 185 -10.87 -17.35 -4.19
CA GLN A 185 -11.15 -17.87 -5.52
C GLN A 185 -12.05 -16.91 -6.29
N CYS A 186 -11.97 -16.97 -7.62
CA CYS A 186 -12.87 -16.24 -8.50
C CYS A 186 -14.30 -16.76 -8.32
N VAL A 187 -15.24 -15.86 -8.03
CA VAL A 187 -16.65 -16.24 -7.81
C VAL A 187 -17.35 -16.79 -9.05
N LEU A 188 -16.79 -16.59 -10.24
CA LEU A 188 -17.38 -17.06 -11.50
C LEU A 188 -16.83 -18.41 -11.99
N CYS A 189 -15.58 -18.76 -11.66
CA CYS A 189 -14.95 -19.99 -12.16
C CYS A 189 -14.13 -20.79 -11.16
N GLY A 190 -14.00 -20.33 -9.92
CA GLY A 190 -13.24 -21.03 -8.87
C GLY A 190 -11.71 -20.94 -9.00
N SER A 191 -11.17 -20.24 -10.02
CA SER A 191 -9.72 -20.05 -10.16
C SER A 191 -9.15 -19.30 -8.95
N SER A 192 -8.00 -19.74 -8.45
CA SER A 192 -7.25 -19.06 -7.37
C SER A 192 -6.09 -18.20 -7.90
N GLU A 193 -6.02 -17.99 -9.21
CA GLU A 193 -4.89 -17.33 -9.88
C GLU A 193 -5.29 -15.97 -10.45
N ASN A 194 -4.33 -15.02 -10.44
CA ASN A 194 -4.48 -13.68 -11.00
C ASN A 194 -5.79 -13.00 -10.54
N LEU A 195 -5.97 -12.94 -9.23
CA LEU A 195 -7.19 -12.44 -8.60
C LEU A 195 -7.15 -10.93 -8.40
N HIS A 196 -8.32 -10.31 -8.50
CA HIS A 196 -8.53 -8.89 -8.32
C HIS A 196 -9.77 -8.66 -7.46
N PHE A 197 -9.73 -7.67 -6.57
CA PHE A 197 -10.96 -7.17 -5.96
C PHE A 197 -11.68 -6.26 -6.97
N ASP A 198 -12.89 -6.62 -7.35
CA ASP A 198 -13.73 -5.91 -8.31
C ASP A 198 -15.02 -5.42 -7.65
N HIS A 199 -15.48 -4.23 -8.02
CA HIS A 199 -16.75 -3.67 -7.54
C HIS A 199 -17.92 -4.16 -8.38
N ASP A 200 -18.95 -4.78 -7.82
CA ASP A 200 -20.16 -5.18 -8.57
C ASP A 200 -20.81 -3.97 -9.27
N LEU A 201 -21.16 -2.93 -8.51
CA LEU A 201 -21.52 -1.61 -9.03
C LEU A 201 -20.29 -0.69 -9.00
N PRO A 202 -19.85 -0.12 -10.14
CA PRO A 202 -18.74 0.83 -10.17
C PRO A 202 -18.97 2.03 -9.25
N PHE A 203 -17.89 2.52 -8.65
CA PHE A 203 -17.95 3.72 -7.79
C PHE A 203 -18.54 4.93 -8.52
N SER A 204 -18.17 5.16 -9.78
CA SER A 204 -18.72 6.24 -10.63
C SER A 204 -20.24 6.16 -10.82
N LYS A 205 -20.82 4.97 -10.65
CA LYS A 205 -22.28 4.72 -10.69
C LYS A 205 -22.92 4.63 -9.29
N GLY A 206 -22.22 5.11 -8.25
CA GLY A 206 -22.72 5.11 -6.87
C GLY A 206 -22.38 3.86 -6.05
N GLY A 207 -21.56 2.96 -6.58
CA GLY A 207 -21.09 1.78 -5.88
C GLY A 207 -20.26 2.10 -4.64
N THR A 208 -20.55 1.44 -3.52
CA THR A 208 -19.80 1.64 -2.27
C THR A 208 -18.58 0.72 -2.18
N SER A 209 -17.46 1.25 -1.67
CA SER A 209 -16.29 0.44 -1.28
C SER A 209 -16.36 -0.01 0.18
N LEU A 210 -17.35 0.46 0.95
CA LEU A 210 -17.41 0.29 2.40
C LEU A 210 -18.05 -1.02 2.84
N THR A 211 -18.60 -1.81 1.90
CA THR A 211 -19.28 -3.06 2.22
C THR A 211 -18.76 -4.18 1.34
N SER A 212 -18.59 -5.37 1.90
CA SER A 212 -18.24 -6.59 1.15
C SER A 212 -19.33 -7.00 0.15
N LYS A 213 -20.57 -6.53 0.31
CA LYS A 213 -21.68 -6.84 -0.61
C LYS A 213 -21.51 -6.28 -2.03
N ASN A 214 -20.73 -5.21 -2.19
CA ASN A 214 -20.50 -4.59 -3.50
C ASN A 214 -19.10 -4.92 -4.05
N ILE A 215 -18.38 -5.87 -3.44
CA ILE A 215 -17.01 -6.23 -3.81
C ILE A 215 -16.92 -7.76 -3.94
N ARG A 216 -16.17 -8.25 -4.93
CA ARG A 216 -15.96 -9.67 -5.21
C ARG A 216 -14.54 -9.96 -5.69
N LEU A 217 -14.12 -11.22 -5.62
CA LEU A 217 -12.91 -11.70 -6.27
C LEU A 217 -13.20 -12.18 -7.70
N LEU A 218 -12.50 -11.61 -8.66
CA LEU A 218 -12.49 -12.06 -10.05
C LEU A 218 -11.06 -12.41 -10.50
N CYS A 219 -10.91 -13.47 -11.30
CA CYS A 219 -9.66 -13.68 -12.02
C CYS A 219 -9.55 -12.69 -13.19
N MET A 220 -8.32 -12.42 -13.66
CA MET A 220 -8.03 -11.49 -14.74
C MET A 220 -8.95 -11.67 -15.97
N LYS A 221 -9.19 -12.92 -16.40
CA LYS A 221 -10.07 -13.23 -17.54
C LYS A 221 -11.48 -12.69 -17.35
N HIS A 222 -12.07 -12.92 -16.17
CA HIS A 222 -13.43 -12.47 -15.87
C HIS A 222 -13.50 -10.98 -15.60
N ASN A 223 -12.47 -10.41 -14.97
CA ASN A 223 -12.37 -8.98 -14.74
C ASN A 223 -12.36 -8.19 -16.07
N LEU A 224 -11.54 -8.62 -17.03
CA LEU A 224 -11.47 -8.02 -18.36
C LEU A 224 -12.75 -8.20 -19.16
N ALA A 225 -13.39 -9.37 -19.08
CA ALA A 225 -14.66 -9.63 -19.75
C ALA A 225 -15.79 -8.72 -19.25
N LYS A 226 -15.73 -8.32 -17.97
CA LYS A 226 -16.67 -7.37 -17.37
C LYS A 226 -16.38 -5.93 -17.79
N SER A 227 -15.12 -5.48 -17.77
CA SER A 227 -14.79 -4.12 -18.21
C SER A 227 -15.07 -3.89 -19.71
N GLY A 228 -15.08 -4.96 -20.52
CA GLY A 228 -15.55 -4.93 -21.91
C GLY A 228 -17.07 -4.83 -22.09
N LYS A 229 -17.87 -4.89 -21.00
CA LYS A 229 -19.33 -4.75 -21.01
C LYS A 229 -19.73 -3.57 -20.13
N ILE A 230 -19.94 -2.42 -20.75
CA ILE A 230 -20.58 -1.28 -20.10
C ILE A 230 -22.07 -1.62 -19.99
N GLU A 231 -22.50 -2.09 -18.81
CA GLU A 231 -23.90 -2.00 -18.34
C GLU A 231 -24.01 -0.81 -17.39
#